data_AF-A0A416MDG8-F1
#
_entry.id   AF-A0A416MDG8-F1
#
_cell.length_a   1.000
_cell.length_b   1.000
_cell.length_c   1.000
_cell.angle_alpha   90.00
_cell.angle_beta   90.00
_cell.angle_gamma   90.00
#
_symmetry.space_group_name_H-M   'P 1'
#
loop_
_entity.id
_entity.type
_entity.pdbx_description
1 polymer ?
#
loop_
_entity_poly.entity_id
_entity_poly.type
_entity_poly.pdbx_seq_one_letter_code
_entity_poly.pdbx_strand_id
1 'polypeptide(L)'
;ENYIKKVFVNLAKVLPDSIYLRIVFFSKLKRKLDLSNPKSYNEKLNWLKINDRKEHYQIMVDKYEAKKYVADKIGEQYVIPTYGVWNHFEDIDFSKLPSNFVLKTTHDSGGVVLINDKNNMYIDKTKDVLEKSLKNNYYYLCREWPYKT
;
A
#
# COMPACT_ATOMS: atom_id res chain seq x y z
N GLU A 1 -1.54 17.95 14.58
CA GLU A 1 -1.08 17.17 13.40
C GLU A 1 -2.18 16.52 12.56
N ASN A 2 -3.22 15.92 13.15
CA ASN A 2 -4.22 15.14 12.39
C ASN A 2 -5.10 15.93 11.40
N TYR A 3 -5.37 17.21 11.67
CA TYR A 3 -6.29 18.02 10.87
C TYR A 3 -5.73 18.40 9.49
N ILE A 4 -4.48 18.89 9.44
CA ILE A 4 -3.81 19.28 8.20
C ILE A 4 -3.64 18.07 7.28
N LYS A 5 -3.28 16.91 7.85
CA LYS A 5 -3.17 15.65 7.10
C LYS A 5 -4.52 15.24 6.49
N LYS A 6 -5.62 15.40 7.24
CA LYS A 6 -6.98 15.10 6.79
C LYS A 6 -7.45 16.05 5.69
N VAL A 7 -7.18 17.35 5.81
CA VAL A 7 -7.45 18.34 4.77
C VAL A 7 -6.64 18.04 3.50
N PHE A 8 -5.35 17.71 3.64
CA PHE A 8 -4.49 17.38 2.50
C PHE A 8 -4.95 16.11 1.78
N VAL A 9 -5.36 15.07 2.50
CA VAL A 9 -5.92 13.84 1.92
C VAL A 9 -7.26 14.10 1.22
N ASN A 10 -8.13 14.95 1.79
CA ASN A 10 -9.40 15.30 1.15
C ASN A 10 -9.19 16.14 -0.12
N LEU A 11 -8.26 17.10 -0.09
CA LEU A 11 -7.85 17.85 -1.29
C LEU A 11 -7.23 16.90 -2.32
N ALA A 12 -6.46 15.90 -1.89
CA ALA A 12 -5.96 14.88 -2.79
C ALA A 12 -7.09 14.18 -3.52
N LYS A 13 -8.25 13.91 -2.92
CA LYS A 13 -9.32 13.18 -3.64
C LYS A 13 -9.90 13.92 -4.85
N VAL A 14 -9.84 15.26 -4.86
CA VAL A 14 -10.46 16.09 -5.91
C VAL A 14 -9.46 16.67 -6.90
N LEU A 15 -8.17 16.74 -6.55
CA LEU A 15 -7.15 17.32 -7.42
C LEU A 15 -6.77 16.37 -8.57
N PRO A 16 -6.69 16.88 -9.82
CA PRO A 16 -6.06 16.15 -10.92
C PRO A 16 -4.67 15.65 -10.55
N ASP A 17 -4.32 14.44 -10.98
CA ASP A 17 -3.06 13.78 -10.59
C ASP A 17 -1.83 14.66 -10.87
N SER A 18 -1.78 15.32 -12.02
CA SER A 18 -0.67 16.19 -12.41
C SER A 18 -0.50 17.40 -11.48
N ILE A 19 -1.60 17.99 -11.00
CA ILE A 19 -1.58 19.11 -10.06
C ILE A 19 -1.13 18.63 -8.69
N TYR A 20 -1.71 17.53 -8.20
CA TYR A 20 -1.34 16.92 -6.92
C TYR A 20 0.16 16.58 -6.88
N LEU A 21 0.67 15.91 -7.92
CA LEU A 21 2.08 15.54 -8.02
C LEU A 21 2.99 16.77 -8.03
N ARG A 22 2.64 17.85 -8.74
CA ARG A 22 3.44 19.10 -8.74
C ARG A 22 3.51 19.72 -7.34
N ILE A 23 2.41 19.72 -6.59
CA ILE A 23 2.37 20.25 -5.21
C ILE A 23 3.26 19.42 -4.29
N VAL A 24 3.09 18.09 -4.29
CA VAL A 24 3.88 17.17 -3.43
C VAL A 24 5.35 17.20 -3.80
N PHE A 25 5.68 17.22 -5.10
CA PHE A 25 7.05 17.29 -5.57
C PHE A 25 7.72 18.59 -5.13
N PHE A 26 7.04 19.73 -5.31
CA PHE A 26 7.58 21.02 -4.87
C PHE A 26 7.75 21.09 -3.35
N SER A 27 6.81 20.55 -2.57
CA SER A 27 6.91 20.58 -1.10
C SER A 27 8.11 19.78 -0.59
N LYS A 28 8.47 18.67 -1.26
CA LYS A 28 9.59 17.79 -0.90
C LYS A 28 10.94 18.24 -1.45
N LEU A 29 11.00 18.63 -2.72
CA LEU A 29 12.26 18.87 -3.45
C LEU A 29 12.56 20.35 -3.70
N LYS A 30 11.65 21.25 -3.30
CA LYS A 30 11.77 22.72 -3.40
C LYS A 30 12.07 23.24 -4.81
N ARG A 31 11.66 22.49 -5.84
CA ARG A 31 11.74 22.87 -7.25
C ARG A 31 10.52 22.38 -8.02
N LYS A 32 10.22 22.98 -9.18
CA LYS A 32 9.06 22.63 -9.99
C LYS A 32 9.25 21.25 -10.64
N LEU A 33 8.18 20.47 -10.70
CA LEU A 33 8.10 19.22 -11.45
C LEU A 33 7.79 19.53 -12.91
N ASP A 34 8.65 19.12 -13.83
CA ASP A 34 8.38 19.12 -15.27
C ASP A 34 7.93 17.72 -15.74
N LEU A 35 6.64 17.57 -16.05
CA LEU A 35 6.05 16.35 -16.59
C LEU A 35 6.09 16.32 -18.12
N SER A 36 6.42 17.42 -18.80
CA SER A 36 6.51 17.47 -20.26
C SER A 36 7.87 16.96 -20.75
N ASN A 37 8.94 17.27 -20.02
CA ASN A 37 10.30 16.85 -20.32
C ASN A 37 11.05 16.43 -19.03
N PRO A 38 10.75 15.25 -18.45
CA PRO A 38 11.36 14.81 -17.21
C PRO A 38 12.86 14.54 -17.38
N LYS A 39 13.72 15.23 -16.64
CA LYS A 39 15.19 15.11 -16.77
C LYS A 39 15.85 14.35 -15.62
N SER A 40 15.24 14.39 -14.45
CA SER A 40 15.74 13.72 -13.25
C SER A 40 14.98 12.43 -12.95
N TYR A 41 15.60 11.55 -12.17
CA TYR A 41 14.98 10.30 -11.68
C TYR A 41 13.60 10.56 -11.03
N ASN A 42 13.51 11.54 -10.13
CA ASN A 42 12.26 11.85 -9.43
C ASN A 42 11.18 12.39 -10.39
N GLU A 43 11.54 13.15 -11.42
CA GLU A 43 10.57 13.61 -12.43
C GLU A 43 10.09 12.44 -13.29
N LYS A 44 11.00 11.54 -13.68
CA LYS A 44 10.63 10.33 -14.43
C LYS A 44 9.70 9.43 -13.62
N LEU A 45 9.94 9.24 -12.32
CA LEU A 45 9.02 8.50 -11.46
C LEU A 45 7.63 9.12 -11.43
N ASN A 46 7.52 10.44 -11.28
CA ASN A 46 6.21 11.12 -11.27
C ASN A 46 5.53 11.09 -12.66
N TRP A 47 6.33 11.11 -13.73
CA TRP A 47 5.83 10.91 -15.09
C TRP A 47 5.25 9.50 -15.29
N LEU A 48 5.93 8.46 -14.78
CA LEU A 48 5.46 7.07 -14.88
C LEU A 48 4.12 6.89 -14.16
N LYS A 49 3.94 7.50 -12.98
CA LYS A 49 2.68 7.45 -12.21
C LYS A 49 1.43 7.81 -13.01
N ILE A 50 1.55 8.72 -13.98
CA ILE A 50 0.41 9.19 -14.79
C ILE A 50 0.38 8.61 -16.20
N ASN A 51 1.52 8.19 -16.76
CA ASN A 51 1.63 7.79 -18.17
C ASN A 51 1.87 6.29 -18.39
N ASP A 52 2.41 5.55 -17.42
CA ASP A 52 2.70 4.11 -17.56
C ASP A 52 1.72 3.29 -16.71
N ARG A 53 0.72 2.71 -17.37
CA ARG A 53 -0.44 2.08 -16.75
C ARG A 53 -0.67 0.69 -17.33
N LYS A 54 0.10 -0.28 -16.85
CA LYS A 54 -0.02 -1.68 -17.27
C LYS A 54 -0.76 -2.47 -16.20
N GLU A 55 -1.79 -3.20 -16.61
CA GLU A 55 -2.68 -3.94 -15.70
C GLU A 55 -1.91 -4.87 -14.73
N HIS A 56 -0.85 -5.52 -15.21
CA HIS A 56 -0.03 -6.41 -14.37
C HIS A 56 0.67 -5.70 -13.19
N TYR A 57 0.76 -4.37 -13.18
CA TYR A 57 1.30 -3.65 -12.01
C TYR A 57 0.38 -3.76 -10.79
N GLN A 58 -0.94 -3.89 -10.96
CA GLN A 58 -1.87 -4.06 -9.85
C GLN A 58 -1.62 -5.38 -9.10
N ILE A 59 -1.31 -6.45 -9.85
CA ILE A 59 -0.88 -7.75 -9.31
C ILE A 59 0.37 -7.58 -8.44
N MET A 60 1.32 -6.76 -8.87
CA MET A 60 2.60 -6.59 -8.18
C MET A 60 2.50 -5.79 -6.87
N VAL A 61 1.49 -4.94 -6.72
CA VAL A 61 1.31 -4.15 -5.49
C VAL A 61 0.38 -4.80 -4.46
N ASP A 62 -0.45 -5.77 -4.88
CA ASP A 62 -1.19 -6.60 -3.94
C ASP A 62 -0.28 -7.70 -3.38
N LYS A 63 -0.01 -7.68 -2.07
CA LYS A 63 0.93 -8.62 -1.43
C LYS A 63 0.53 -10.08 -1.54
N TYR A 64 -0.75 -10.39 -1.76
CA TYR A 64 -1.22 -11.76 -1.93
C TYR A 64 -1.08 -12.20 -3.40
N GLU A 65 -1.52 -11.38 -4.35
CA GLU A 65 -1.39 -11.69 -5.77
C GLU A 65 0.08 -11.68 -6.24
N ALA A 66 0.91 -10.79 -5.69
CA ALA A 66 2.34 -10.75 -5.96
C ALA A 66 3.04 -12.07 -5.61
N LYS A 67 2.60 -12.75 -4.53
CA LYS A 67 3.14 -14.08 -4.18
C LYS A 67 2.83 -15.12 -5.26
N LYS A 68 1.60 -15.14 -5.78
CA LYS A 68 1.22 -16.04 -6.88
C LYS A 68 2.03 -15.75 -8.14
N TYR A 69 2.20 -14.46 -8.46
CA TYR A 69 3.00 -14.02 -9.61
C TYR A 69 4.46 -14.49 -9.51
N VAL A 70 5.07 -14.37 -8.32
CA VAL A 70 6.44 -14.85 -8.08
C VAL A 70 6.52 -16.38 -8.17
N ALA A 71 5.58 -17.09 -7.53
CA ALA A 71 5.53 -18.56 -7.59
C ALA A 71 5.43 -19.08 -9.03
N ASP A 72 4.58 -18.47 -9.86
CA ASP A 72 4.43 -18.81 -11.28
C ASP A 72 5.71 -18.57 -12.09
N LYS A 73 6.49 -17.54 -11.76
CA LYS A 73 7.66 -17.15 -12.54
C LYS A 73 8.94 -17.88 -12.16
N ILE A 74 9.16 -18.10 -10.86
CA ILE A 74 10.43 -18.63 -10.37
C ILE A 74 10.28 -19.84 -9.42
N GLY A 75 9.06 -20.25 -9.10
CA GLY A 75 8.76 -21.41 -8.26
C GLY A 75 8.34 -21.04 -6.84
N GLU A 76 7.48 -21.89 -6.27
CA GLU A 76 6.86 -21.70 -4.96
C GLU A 76 7.87 -21.73 -3.79
N GLN A 77 9.01 -22.40 -3.97
CA GLN A 77 10.08 -22.48 -2.96
C GLN A 77 10.68 -21.12 -2.57
N TYR A 78 10.48 -20.08 -3.40
CA TYR A 78 10.93 -18.71 -3.12
C TYR A 78 9.84 -17.85 -2.45
N VAL A 79 8.66 -18.41 -2.20
CA VAL A 79 7.52 -17.70 -1.63
C VAL A 79 7.28 -18.16 -0.20
N ILE A 80 7.27 -17.20 0.73
CA ILE A 80 6.97 -17.47 2.14
C ILE A 80 5.50 -17.93 2.27
N PRO A 81 5.20 -18.99 3.04
CA PRO A 81 3.85 -19.50 3.23
C PRO A 81 2.83 -18.42 3.66
N THR A 82 1.58 -18.60 3.22
CA THR A 82 0.44 -17.77 3.62
C THR A 82 -0.53 -18.64 4.38
N TYR A 83 -0.78 -18.34 5.66
CA TYR A 83 -1.68 -19.14 6.50
C TYR A 83 -3.16 -18.88 6.21
N GLY A 84 -3.50 -17.71 5.71
CA GLY A 84 -4.86 -17.36 5.34
C GLY A 84 -4.96 -15.96 4.74
N VAL A 85 -6.12 -15.70 4.13
CA VAL A 85 -6.51 -14.42 3.55
C VAL A 85 -7.97 -14.19 3.96
N TRP A 86 -8.26 -12.99 4.46
CA TRP A 86 -9.55 -12.64 5.03
C TRP A 86 -9.97 -11.24 4.59
N ASN A 87 -11.26 -10.99 4.55
CA ASN A 87 -11.81 -9.68 4.19
C ASN A 87 -12.04 -8.81 5.43
N HIS A 88 -12.36 -9.43 6.57
CA HIS A 88 -12.58 -8.74 7.84
C HIS A 88 -11.69 -9.31 8.95
N PHE A 89 -11.34 -8.48 9.93
CA PHE A 89 -10.54 -8.92 11.07
C PHE A 89 -11.23 -10.04 11.86
N GLU A 90 -12.55 -9.99 11.95
CA GLU A 90 -13.41 -10.93 12.66
C GLU A 90 -13.44 -12.32 12.02
N ASP A 91 -13.09 -12.44 10.74
CA ASP A 91 -13.04 -13.73 10.03
C ASP A 91 -11.79 -14.56 10.40
N ILE A 92 -10.85 -13.96 11.13
CA ILE A 92 -9.57 -14.59 11.49
C ILE A 92 -9.78 -15.57 12.64
N ASP A 93 -9.73 -16.86 12.33
CA ASP A 93 -9.66 -17.93 13.34
C ASP A 93 -8.21 -18.06 13.86
N PHE A 94 -7.91 -17.29 14.91
CA PHE A 94 -6.60 -17.30 15.56
C PHE A 94 -6.21 -18.69 16.07
N SER A 95 -7.15 -19.59 16.39
CA SER A 95 -6.82 -20.93 16.90
C SER A 95 -6.02 -21.77 15.87
N LYS A 96 -6.27 -21.54 14.57
CA LYS A 96 -5.60 -22.22 13.45
C LYS A 96 -4.23 -21.65 13.09
N LEU A 97 -3.86 -20.49 13.65
CA LEU A 97 -2.59 -19.84 13.37
C LEU A 97 -1.46 -20.36 14.29
N PRO A 98 -0.20 -20.36 13.85
CA PRO A 98 0.95 -20.71 14.68
C PRO A 98 1.10 -19.79 15.91
N SER A 99 2.05 -20.12 16.80
CA SER A 99 2.35 -19.31 17.99
C SER A 99 2.85 -17.91 17.64
N ASN A 100 3.53 -17.75 16.50
CA ASN A 100 3.98 -16.47 15.97
C ASN A 100 3.67 -16.33 14.47
N PHE A 101 3.29 -15.13 14.05
CA PHE A 101 2.94 -14.82 12.65
C PHE A 101 2.92 -13.31 12.43
N VAL A 102 2.72 -12.91 11.17
CA VAL A 102 2.58 -11.50 10.78
C VAL A 102 1.26 -11.32 10.04
N LEU A 103 0.45 -10.37 10.50
CA LEU A 103 -0.75 -9.92 9.79
C LEU A 103 -0.41 -8.68 8.96
N LYS A 104 -0.84 -8.67 7.70
CA LYS A 104 -0.64 -7.55 6.77
C LYS A 104 -1.87 -7.37 5.91
N THR A 105 -2.26 -6.13 5.67
CA THR A 105 -3.20 -5.78 4.60
C THR A 105 -2.52 -5.97 3.24
N THR A 106 -3.27 -6.37 2.21
CA THR A 106 -2.68 -6.69 0.90
C THR A 106 -2.28 -5.44 0.10
N HIS A 107 -3.10 -4.38 0.17
CA HIS A 107 -3.10 -3.27 -0.78
C HIS A 107 -2.34 -2.00 -0.35
N ASP A 108 -1.75 -1.95 0.83
CA ASP A 108 -1.12 -0.72 1.35
C ASP A 108 0.39 -0.84 1.61
N SER A 109 0.97 0.13 2.31
CA SER A 109 2.23 -0.05 3.03
C SER A 109 2.12 0.51 4.45
N GLY A 110 2.70 -0.23 5.41
CA GLY A 110 2.70 0.09 6.84
C GLY A 110 1.58 -0.59 7.64
N GLY A 111 0.55 -1.14 6.99
CA GLY A 111 -0.48 -1.96 7.64
C GLY A 111 0.05 -3.34 8.02
N VAL A 112 0.85 -3.41 9.07
CA VAL A 112 1.51 -4.65 9.53
C VAL A 112 1.44 -4.77 11.05
N VAL A 113 1.13 -5.98 11.54
CA VAL A 113 1.21 -6.34 12.96
C VAL A 113 2.02 -7.63 13.11
N LEU A 114 3.06 -7.57 13.94
CA LEU A 114 3.89 -8.73 14.30
C LEU A 114 3.32 -9.35 15.57
N ILE A 115 3.00 -10.64 15.51
CA ILE A 115 2.54 -11.43 16.65
C ILE A 115 3.66 -12.39 17.02
N ASN A 116 4.41 -12.07 18.06
CA ASN A 116 5.52 -12.91 18.55
C ASN A 116 5.04 -14.03 19.48
N ASP A 117 3.92 -13.82 20.16
CA ASP A 117 3.20 -14.82 20.95
C ASP A 117 1.69 -14.53 20.86
N LYS A 118 0.97 -15.43 20.20
CA LYS A 118 -0.48 -15.35 20.03
C LYS A 118 -1.24 -15.34 21.35
N ASN A 119 -0.71 -15.99 22.40
CA ASN A 119 -1.38 -16.06 23.70
C ASN A 119 -1.27 -14.74 24.49
N ASN A 120 -0.36 -13.85 24.10
CA ASN A 120 -0.15 -12.55 24.71
C ASN A 120 -0.43 -11.40 23.72
N MET A 121 -1.31 -11.64 22.74
CA MET A 121 -1.63 -10.62 21.74
C MET A 121 -2.65 -9.60 22.28
N TYR A 122 -2.43 -8.33 21.93
CA TYR A 122 -3.41 -7.27 22.15
C TYR A 122 -4.42 -7.26 21.00
N ILE A 123 -5.51 -8.01 21.12
CA ILE A 123 -6.50 -8.20 20.05
C ILE A 123 -7.08 -6.87 19.56
N ASP A 124 -7.56 -6.03 20.47
CA ASP A 124 -8.19 -4.75 20.10
C ASP A 124 -7.22 -3.81 19.37
N LYS A 125 -5.96 -3.73 19.85
CA LYS A 125 -4.93 -2.92 19.18
C LYS A 125 -4.57 -3.48 17.81
N THR A 126 -4.54 -4.80 17.67
CA THR A 126 -4.28 -5.48 16.39
C THR A 126 -5.39 -5.17 15.39
N LYS A 127 -6.65 -5.29 15.83
CA LYS A 127 -7.84 -4.93 15.07
C LYS A 127 -7.79 -3.47 14.61
N ASP A 128 -7.53 -2.55 15.53
CA ASP A 128 -7.46 -1.11 15.22
C ASP A 128 -6.43 -0.78 14.14
N VAL A 129 -5.25 -1.40 14.20
CA VAL A 129 -4.21 -1.19 13.18
C VAL A 129 -4.67 -1.70 11.82
N LEU A 130 -5.20 -2.92 11.75
CA LEU A 130 -5.60 -3.55 10.49
C LEU A 130 -6.83 -2.89 9.87
N GLU A 131 -7.89 -2.64 10.65
CA GLU A 131 -9.12 -1.99 10.19
C GLU A 131 -8.88 -0.55 9.74
N LYS A 132 -7.99 0.18 10.42
CA LYS A 132 -7.55 1.51 9.97
C LYS A 132 -6.76 1.43 8.67
N SER A 133 -5.95 0.40 8.51
CA SER A 133 -5.14 0.16 7.31
C SER A 133 -6.02 -0.19 6.11
N LEU A 134 -7.02 -1.06 6.30
CA LEU A 134 -7.99 -1.46 5.27
C LEU A 134 -8.79 -0.29 4.69
N LYS A 135 -9.02 0.75 5.48
CA LYS A 135 -9.74 1.96 5.03
C LYS A 135 -8.87 2.91 4.19
N ASN A 136 -7.57 2.67 4.09
CA ASN A 136 -6.65 3.56 3.39
C ASN A 136 -6.52 3.17 1.92
N ASN A 137 -7.13 3.96 1.04
CA ASN A 137 -6.81 3.85 -0.38
C ASN A 137 -5.44 4.51 -0.66
N TYR A 138 -4.42 3.67 -0.86
CA TYR A 138 -3.02 4.07 -0.96
C TYR A 138 -2.74 4.95 -2.20
N TYR A 139 -3.55 4.86 -3.25
CA TYR A 139 -3.49 5.73 -4.42
C TYR A 139 -3.58 7.21 -4.06
N TYR A 140 -4.46 7.57 -3.10
CA TYR A 140 -4.65 8.98 -2.75
C TYR A 140 -3.43 9.62 -2.08
N LEU A 141 -2.53 8.80 -1.52
CA LEU A 141 -1.31 9.24 -0.85
C LEU A 141 -0.15 9.45 -1.83
N CYS A 142 -0.02 8.59 -2.83
CA CYS A 142 1.19 8.53 -3.66
C CYS A 142 0.95 8.78 -5.16
N ARG A 143 -0.31 8.67 -5.62
CA ARG A 143 -0.71 8.68 -7.04
C ARG A 143 -0.06 7.62 -7.91
N GLU A 144 0.41 6.55 -7.30
CA GLU A 144 0.85 5.39 -8.05
C GLU A 144 -0.39 4.66 -8.56
N TRP A 145 -0.60 4.75 -9.87
CA TRP A 145 -1.72 4.12 -10.56
C TRP A 145 -1.94 2.64 -10.20
N PRO A 146 -0.90 1.81 -9.94
CA PRO A 146 -1.11 0.42 -9.52
C PRO A 146 -1.97 0.27 -8.25
N TYR A 147 -1.95 1.25 -7.33
CA TYR A 147 -2.79 1.23 -6.12
C TYR A 147 -4.20 1.75 -6.35
N LYS A 148 -4.54 2.17 -7.58
CA LYS A 148 -5.87 2.67 -7.92
C LYS A 148 -6.83 1.50 -8.02
N THR A 149 -7.50 1.25 -6.91
CA THR A 149 -8.60 0.30 -6.73
C THR A 149 -9.90 1.07 -6.49
#